data_AF-A0A1W9LTD5-F1
#
_entry.id   AF-A0A1W9LTD5-F1
#
_cell.length_a   1.000
_cell.length_b   1.000
_cell.length_c   1.000
_cell.angle_alpha   90.00
_cell.angle_beta   90.00
_cell.angle_gamma   90.00
#
_symmetry.space_group_name_H-M   'P 1'
#
loop_
_entity.id
_entity.type
_entity.pdbx_description
1 polymer ?
#
loop_
_entity_poly.entity_id
_entity_poly.type
_entity_poly.pdbx_seq_one_letter_code
_entity_poly.pdbx_strand_id
1 'polypeptide(L)'
;MKCPGQDMQYWKPDAVFETDCPQCGAKVEFFKDDQMRKCGSCGHRFVNPNMDFGCAAYCAYAEQCIGNLPSEVLAKRDDMLKDRVAIEMKKYFRTDFRRIGHATRVARYAERIGKAEK
;
A
#
# COMPACT_ATOMS: atom_id res chain seq x y z
N MET A 1 -2.91 11.13 -18.06
CA MET A 1 -2.57 11.75 -16.77
C MET A 1 -1.34 11.04 -16.21
N LYS A 2 -0.35 11.77 -15.67
CA LYS A 2 0.87 11.18 -15.09
C LYS A 2 0.72 11.15 -13.56
N CYS A 3 0.91 9.99 -12.95
CA CYS A 3 0.92 9.90 -11.49
C CYS A 3 2.23 10.47 -10.93
N PRO A 4 2.21 11.15 -9.77
CA PRO A 4 3.42 11.61 -9.10
C PRO A 4 4.39 10.45 -8.88
N GLY A 5 5.66 10.61 -9.26
CA GLY A 5 6.68 9.56 -9.10
C GLY A 5 6.75 8.52 -10.22
N GLN A 6 5.87 8.57 -11.23
CA GLN A 6 5.91 7.68 -12.40
C GLN A 6 6.76 8.18 -13.57
N ASP A 7 7.57 9.21 -13.34
CA ASP A 7 8.49 9.68 -14.36
C ASP A 7 9.74 8.79 -14.42
N MET A 8 9.86 8.02 -15.51
CA MET A 8 10.97 7.08 -15.75
C MET A 8 12.35 7.74 -15.71
N GLN A 9 12.43 9.05 -15.98
CA GLN A 9 13.69 9.79 -15.96
C GLN A 9 14.37 9.79 -14.59
N TYR A 10 13.60 9.67 -13.50
CA TYR A 10 14.11 9.63 -12.12
C TYR A 10 14.15 8.22 -11.54
N TRP A 11 13.96 7.18 -12.35
CA TRP A 11 13.97 5.81 -11.88
C TRP A 11 15.40 5.35 -11.64
N LYS A 12 15.58 4.65 -10.53
CA LYS A 12 16.81 3.99 -10.16
C LYS A 12 16.72 2.51 -10.58
N PRO A 13 17.84 1.76 -10.56
CA PRO A 13 17.84 0.34 -10.95
C PRO A 13 16.90 -0.56 -10.12
N ASP A 14 16.50 -0.12 -8.93
CA ASP A 14 15.51 -0.77 -8.06
C ASP A 14 14.05 -0.55 -8.52
N ALA A 15 13.82 0.18 -9.60
CA ALA A 15 12.49 0.38 -10.18
C ALA A 15 11.91 -0.88 -10.86
N VAL A 16 12.72 -1.93 -11.02
CA VAL A 16 12.30 -3.24 -11.49
C VAL A 16 12.68 -4.27 -10.43
N PHE A 17 11.74 -5.15 -10.07
CA PHE A 17 12.00 -6.21 -9.13
C PHE A 17 11.26 -7.49 -9.54
N GLU A 18 11.75 -8.62 -9.05
CA GLU A 18 11.16 -9.94 -9.27
C GLU A 18 10.33 -10.35 -8.07
N THR A 19 9.22 -11.04 -8.33
CA THR A 19 8.41 -11.69 -7.30
C THR A 19 7.92 -13.05 -7.79
N ASP A 20 7.72 -13.98 -6.87
CA ASP A 20 7.24 -15.32 -7.21
C ASP A 20 5.73 -15.31 -7.46
N CYS A 21 5.29 -15.97 -8.52
CA CYS A 21 3.88 -16.12 -8.80
C CYS A 21 3.20 -16.94 -7.68
N PRO A 22 2.13 -16.44 -7.05
CA PRO A 22 1.45 -17.15 -5.96
C PRO A 22 0.80 -18.47 -6.38
N GLN A 23 0.63 -18.71 -7.69
CA GLN A 23 -0.03 -19.91 -8.22
C GLN A 23 0.93 -20.99 -8.70
N CYS A 24 2.10 -20.63 -9.24
CA CYS A 24 3.04 -21.61 -9.81
C CYS A 24 4.49 -21.44 -9.37
N GLY A 25 4.81 -20.41 -8.58
CA GLY A 25 6.17 -20.13 -8.09
C GLY A 25 7.15 -19.64 -9.15
N ALA A 26 6.72 -19.42 -10.40
CA ALA A 26 7.59 -18.84 -11.43
C ALA A 26 7.87 -17.37 -11.11
N LYS A 27 9.11 -16.93 -11.37
CA LYS A 27 9.51 -15.53 -11.22
C LYS A 27 8.79 -14.65 -12.23
N VAL A 28 8.25 -13.53 -11.76
CA VAL A 28 7.60 -12.51 -12.57
C VAL A 28 8.23 -11.17 -12.27
N GLU A 29 8.69 -10.50 -13.33
CA GLU A 29 9.22 -9.14 -13.25
C GLU A 29 8.09 -8.11 -13.20
N PHE A 30 8.19 -7.20 -12.23
CA PHE A 30 7.33 -6.04 -12.10
C PHE A 30 8.14 -4.77 -12.21
N PHE A 31 7.59 -3.79 -12.91
CA PHE A 31 8.02 -2.41 -12.80
C PHE A 31 7.30 -1.76 -11.62
N LYS A 32 7.90 -0.74 -11.01
CA LYS A 32 7.31 -0.01 -9.87
C LYS A 32 5.94 0.62 -10.17
N ASP A 33 5.59 0.79 -11.45
CA ASP A 33 4.36 1.40 -11.93
C ASP A 33 3.31 0.38 -12.38
N ASP A 34 3.71 -0.88 -12.56
CA ASP A 34 2.80 -1.97 -12.89
C ASP A 34 1.88 -2.21 -11.69
N GLN A 35 0.58 -1.94 -11.87
CA GLN A 35 -0.43 -2.27 -10.87
C GLN A 35 -0.66 -3.79 -10.77
N MET A 36 -0.64 -4.47 -11.91
CA MET A 36 -0.86 -5.92 -12.02
C MET A 36 -0.12 -6.48 -13.24
N ARG A 37 0.38 -7.70 -13.13
CA ARG A 37 1.01 -8.44 -14.24
C ARG A 37 0.43 -9.83 -14.37
N LYS A 38 0.52 -10.36 -15.58
CA LYS A 38 0.19 -11.76 -15.89
C LYS A 38 1.48 -12.59 -15.79
N CYS A 39 1.44 -13.69 -15.08
CA CYS A 39 2.53 -14.66 -15.08
C CYS A 39 2.70 -15.26 -16.48
N GLY A 40 3.92 -15.25 -17.02
CA GLY A 40 4.23 -15.86 -18.32
C GLY A 40 4.12 -17.38 -18.34
N SER A 41 4.24 -18.04 -17.18
CA SER A 41 4.21 -19.51 -17.06
C SER A 41 2.79 -20.07 -16.94
N CYS A 42 1.99 -19.59 -15.99
CA CYS A 42 0.65 -20.14 -15.73
C CYS A 42 -0.50 -19.24 -16.21
N GLY A 43 -0.21 -18.00 -16.59
CA GLY A 43 -1.22 -17.03 -17.00
C GLY A 43 -2.03 -16.39 -15.88
N HIS A 44 -1.73 -16.69 -14.60
CA HIS A 44 -2.36 -16.05 -13.46
C HIS A 44 -2.03 -14.55 -13.41
N ARG A 45 -3.04 -13.70 -13.23
CA ARG A 45 -2.89 -12.26 -13.06
C ARG A 45 -2.92 -11.92 -11.58
N PHE A 46 -1.89 -11.23 -11.11
CA PHE A 46 -1.80 -10.82 -9.71
C PHE A 46 -1.22 -9.41 -9.61
N VAL A 47 -1.51 -8.79 -8.47
CA VAL A 47 -1.14 -7.41 -8.18
C VAL A 47 0.32 -7.32 -7.76
N ASN A 48 0.92 -6.17 -8.04
CA ASN A 48 2.27 -5.86 -7.60
C ASN A 48 2.30 -5.79 -6.06
N PRO A 49 3.08 -6.66 -5.38
CA PRO A 49 3.13 -6.70 -3.92
C PRO A 49 3.84 -5.50 -3.28
N ASN A 50 4.68 -4.78 -4.03
CA ASN A 50 5.38 -3.58 -3.59
C ASN A 50 4.63 -2.28 -3.95
N MET A 51 3.46 -2.38 -4.57
CA MET A 51 2.65 -1.21 -4.94
C MET A 51 2.05 -0.57 -3.68
N ASP A 52 2.51 0.63 -3.33
CA ASP A 52 1.92 1.43 -2.26
C ASP A 52 0.83 2.36 -2.82
N PHE A 53 -0.40 2.18 -2.33
CA PHE A 53 -1.54 3.05 -2.64
C PHE A 53 -1.64 4.26 -1.70
N GLY A 54 -0.58 4.64 -0.98
CA GLY A 54 -0.55 5.84 -0.13
C GLY A 54 -0.99 7.12 -0.84
N CYS A 55 -0.77 7.22 -2.17
CA CYS A 55 -1.26 8.34 -2.99
C CYS A 55 -2.79 8.45 -3.05
N ALA A 56 -3.50 7.34 -2.86
CA ALA A 56 -4.95 7.30 -2.88
C ALA A 56 -5.61 8.02 -1.70
N ALA A 57 -4.85 8.29 -0.63
CA ALA A 57 -5.35 9.07 0.51
C ALA A 57 -5.63 10.55 0.16
N TYR A 58 -5.09 11.05 -0.96
CA TYR A 58 -5.25 12.45 -1.38
C TYR A 58 -5.53 12.63 -2.88
N CYS A 59 -5.47 11.58 -3.68
CA CYS A 59 -5.75 11.65 -5.12
C CYS A 59 -7.27 11.68 -5.40
N ALA A 60 -7.73 12.67 -6.19
CA ALA A 60 -9.13 12.78 -6.60
C ALA A 60 -9.63 11.61 -7.48
N TYR A 61 -8.69 10.85 -8.09
CA TYR A 61 -9.00 9.70 -8.95
C TYR A 61 -8.72 8.35 -8.26
N ALA A 62 -8.56 8.35 -6.94
CA ALA A 62 -8.24 7.16 -6.15
C ALA A 62 -9.24 6.02 -6.38
N GLU A 63 -10.54 6.30 -6.46
CA GLU A 63 -11.57 5.29 -6.68
C GLU A 63 -11.45 4.60 -8.05
N GLN A 64 -11.02 5.31 -9.09
CA GLN A 64 -10.82 4.73 -10.42
C GLN A 64 -9.54 3.88 -10.48
N CYS A 65 -8.51 4.26 -9.72
CA CYS A 65 -7.25 3.53 -9.65
C CYS A 65 -7.39 2.25 -8.81
N ILE A 66 -8.05 2.34 -7.66
CA ILE A 66 -8.19 1.23 -6.71
C ILE A 66 -9.40 0.37 -7.04
N GLY A 67 -10.51 0.96 -7.51
CA GLY A 67 -11.78 0.26 -7.73
C GLY A 67 -11.72 -0.81 -8.82
N ASN A 68 -10.67 -0.83 -9.65
CA ASN A 68 -10.43 -1.86 -10.66
C ASN A 68 -9.63 -3.06 -10.15
N LEU A 69 -9.22 -3.08 -8.88
CA LEU A 69 -8.50 -4.20 -8.28
C LEU A 69 -9.47 -5.32 -7.88
N PRO A 70 -9.05 -6.59 -7.96
CA PRO A 70 -9.83 -7.70 -7.43
C PRO A 70 -10.21 -7.47 -5.97
N SER A 71 -11.44 -7.82 -5.60
CA SER A 71 -11.99 -7.63 -4.25
C SER A 71 -11.13 -8.25 -3.14
N GLU A 72 -10.44 -9.36 -3.42
CA GLU A 72 -9.49 -10.00 -2.49
C GLU A 72 -8.25 -9.15 -2.18
N VAL A 73 -7.83 -8.29 -3.12
CA VAL A 73 -6.74 -7.33 -2.91
C VAL A 73 -7.23 -6.10 -2.18
N LEU A 74 -8.47 -5.67 -2.44
CA LEU A 74 -9.14 -4.62 -1.67
C LEU A 74 -9.35 -5.03 -0.21
N ALA A 75 -9.48 -6.33 0.09
CA ALA A 75 -9.54 -6.82 1.46
C ALA A 75 -8.18 -6.74 2.20
N LYS A 76 -7.04 -6.76 1.48
CA LYS A 76 -5.71 -6.46 2.05
C LYS A 76 -5.49 -4.96 2.36
N ARG A 77 -6.48 -4.11 2.09
CA ARG A 77 -6.47 -2.67 2.44
C ARG A 77 -6.34 -2.42 3.94
N ASP A 78 -6.62 -3.41 4.78
CA ASP A 78 -6.37 -3.38 6.24
C ASP A 78 -4.86 -3.35 6.59
N ASP A 79 -3.96 -3.35 5.60
CA ASP A 79 -2.50 -3.17 5.77
C ASP A 79 -2.03 -1.74 5.39
N MET A 80 -2.91 -0.72 5.53
CA MET A 80 -2.45 0.67 5.47
C MET A 80 -1.39 0.90 6.55
N LEU A 81 -0.37 1.71 6.24
CA LEU A 81 0.70 2.04 7.21
C LEU A 81 0.14 2.49 8.57
N LYS A 82 -0.99 3.20 8.59
CA LYS A 82 -1.69 3.60 9.82
C LYS A 82 -2.11 2.41 10.69
N ASP A 83 -2.62 1.35 10.08
CA ASP A 83 -3.09 0.15 10.78
C ASP A 83 -1.91 -0.71 11.26
N ARG A 84 -0.87 -0.85 10.43
CA ARG A 84 0.38 -1.51 10.83
C ARG A 84 1.04 -0.80 12.02
N VAL A 85 1.12 0.53 11.97
CA VAL A 85 1.64 1.34 13.09
C VAL A 85 0.78 1.14 14.34
N ALA A 86 -0.54 1.10 14.22
CA ALA A 86 -1.42 0.87 15.36
C ALA A 86 -1.21 -0.53 15.99
N ILE A 87 -0.99 -1.56 15.17
CA ILE A 87 -0.71 -2.93 15.63
C ILE A 87 0.64 -2.98 16.35
N GLU A 88 1.71 -2.49 15.74
CA GLU A 88 3.05 -2.51 16.34
C GLU A 88 3.11 -1.67 17.62
N MET A 89 2.40 -0.53 17.67
CA MET A 89 2.27 0.28 18.87
C MET A 89 1.58 -0.51 20.01
N LYS A 90 0.50 -1.26 19.72
CA LYS A 90 -0.18 -2.09 20.72
C LYS A 90 0.72 -3.22 21.21
N LYS A 91 1.45 -3.89 20.32
CA LYS A 91 2.41 -4.93 20.69
C LYS A 91 3.50 -4.40 21.61
N TYR A 92 4.01 -3.20 21.33
CA TYR A 92 5.04 -2.54 22.15
C TYR A 92 4.55 -2.26 23.58
N PHE A 93 3.35 -1.67 23.72
CA PHE A 93 2.79 -1.32 25.04
C PHE A 93 2.12 -2.48 25.79
N ARG A 94 1.90 -3.63 25.14
CA ARG A 94 1.28 -4.83 25.71
C ARG A 94 -0.05 -4.50 26.43
N THR A 95 -0.07 -4.60 27.76
CA THR A 95 -1.25 -4.36 28.62
C THR A 95 -1.26 -2.97 29.27
N ASP A 96 -0.36 -2.06 28.89
CA ASP A 96 -0.41 -0.66 29.35
C ASP A 96 -1.51 0.11 28.61
N PHE A 97 -2.76 -0.14 29.04
CA PHE A 97 -3.95 0.48 28.47
C PHE A 97 -3.96 2.00 28.60
N ARG A 98 -3.26 2.56 29.60
CA ARG A 98 -3.15 4.01 29.80
C ARG A 98 -2.34 4.63 28.66
N ARG A 99 -1.18 4.07 28.33
CA ARG A 99 -0.33 4.56 27.23
C ARG A 99 -0.96 4.29 25.87
N ILE A 100 -1.57 3.13 25.67
CA ILE A 100 -2.32 2.80 24.44
C ILE A 100 -3.44 3.80 24.20
N GLY A 101 -4.25 4.08 25.22
CA GLY A 101 -5.35 5.04 25.13
C GLY A 101 -4.87 6.46 24.86
N HIS A 102 -3.77 6.88 25.48
CA HIS A 102 -3.17 8.19 25.22
C HIS A 102 -2.66 8.31 23.79
N ALA A 103 -1.84 7.35 23.32
CA ALA A 103 -1.28 7.36 21.96
C ALA A 103 -2.38 7.37 20.89
N THR A 104 -3.45 6.61 21.10
CA THR A 104 -4.61 6.61 20.18
C THR A 104 -5.30 7.98 20.12
N ARG A 105 -5.46 8.68 21.25
CA ARG A 105 -6.05 10.03 21.28
C ARG A 105 -5.17 11.06 20.58
N VAL A 106 -3.85 11.00 20.81
CA VAL A 106 -2.89 11.90 20.15
C VAL A 106 -2.89 11.67 18.64
N ALA A 107 -2.88 10.41 18.18
CA ALA A 107 -2.94 10.09 16.76
C ALA A 107 -4.21 10.65 16.08
N ARG A 108 -5.38 10.51 16.72
CA ARG A 108 -6.63 11.10 16.22
C ARG A 108 -6.60 12.63 16.17
N TYR A 109 -5.97 13.27 17.16
CA TYR A 109 -5.82 14.72 17.18
C TYR A 109 -4.90 15.21 16.05
N ALA A 110 -3.76 14.54 15.85
CA ALA A 110 -2.85 14.84 14.74
C ALA A 110 -3.53 14.66 13.37
N GLU A 111 -4.34 13.61 13.20
CA GLU A 111 -5.12 13.41 11.97
C GLU A 111 -6.11 14.56 11.72
N ARG A 112 -6.76 15.08 12.76
CA ARG A 112 -7.66 16.25 12.62
C ARG A 112 -6.90 17.49 12.17
N ILE A 113 -5.72 17.75 12.73
CA ILE A 113 -4.88 18.88 12.31
C ILE A 113 -4.50 18.72 10.83
N GLY A 114 -3.96 17.57 10.44
CA GLY A 114 -3.54 17.35 9.05
C GLY A 114 -4.69 17.38 8.04
N LYS A 115 -5.93 17.14 8.45
CA LYS A 115 -7.12 17.37 7.61
C LYS A 115 -7.52 18.84 7.50
N ALA A 116 -7.26 19.64 8.53
CA ALA A 116 -7.58 21.07 8.56
C ALA A 116 -6.54 21.94 7.85
N GLU A 117 -5.31 21.44 7.67
CA GLU A 117 -4.23 22.09 6.92
C GLU A 117 -4.30 21.87 5.40
N LYS A 118 -5.29 21.10 4.91
CA LYS A 118 -5.50 20.84 3.47
C LYS A 118 -6.37 21.90 2.80
#